data_AF-A0A9E7N6U5-F1
#
_entry.id   AF-A0A9E7N6U5-F1
#
_cell.length_a   1.000
_cell.length_b   1.000
_cell.length_c   1.000
_cell.angle_alpha   90.00
_cell.angle_beta   90.00
_cell.angle_gamma   90.00
#
_symmetry.space_group_name_H-M   'P 1'
#
loop_
_entity.id
_entity.type
_entity.pdbx_description
1 polymer ?
#
loop_
_entity_poly.entity_id
_entity_poly.type
_entity_poly.pdbx_seq_one_letter_code
_entity_poly.pdbx_strand_id
1 'polypeptide(L)'
;MTYYYSSTALNPCKMDLLIQAVNETAGANSSNFESLADSIAWIPNWLRIAVTVLSGGLATYLVRQQVERKKLLRALKSEIRGMSGIETCKDTMNARGKPSASTEDYLKPKEMPPTESIPTLVFESNVDNIGLLKPNDIQKIVGFYTKVLNYKGIISSVRSGDSIPEVDQNELWDEIEDLADDRNSLFGEGWLDECSTENSRD
;
A
#
# COMPACT_ATOMS: atom_id res chain seq x y z
N MET A 1 -25.01 -28.39 19.99
CA MET A 1 -23.73 -27.64 20.04
C MET A 1 -22.69 -28.55 19.40
N THR A 2 -22.42 -28.33 18.12
CA THR A 2 -21.47 -29.11 17.33
C THR A 2 -20.97 -28.21 16.21
N TYR A 3 -19.67 -27.94 16.21
CA TYR A 3 -19.01 -27.07 15.24
C TYR A 3 -18.71 -27.86 13.96
N TYR A 4 -19.09 -27.32 12.80
CA TYR A 4 -18.59 -27.77 11.51
C TYR A 4 -17.44 -26.84 11.07
N TYR A 5 -16.25 -27.40 10.92
CA TYR A 5 -15.14 -26.77 10.20
C TYR A 5 -15.45 -26.85 8.69
N SER A 6 -15.61 -25.68 8.06
CA SER A 6 -15.70 -25.54 6.61
C SER A 6 -14.28 -25.58 6.03
N SER A 7 -13.96 -26.67 5.35
CA SER A 7 -12.72 -26.84 4.58
C SER A 7 -12.82 -26.01 3.30
N THR A 8 -12.05 -24.92 3.22
CA THR A 8 -11.89 -24.18 1.97
C THR A 8 -11.07 -25.02 1.00
N ALA A 9 -11.76 -25.57 0.01
CA ALA A 9 -11.17 -26.28 -1.12
C ALA A 9 -10.11 -25.39 -1.81
N LEU A 10 -8.86 -25.86 -1.82
CA LEU A 10 -7.80 -25.32 -2.65
C LEU A 10 -8.14 -25.60 -4.12
N ASN A 11 -8.28 -24.54 -4.92
CA ASN A 11 -8.47 -24.63 -6.36
C ASN A 11 -7.25 -25.30 -7.03
N PRO A 12 -7.41 -26.42 -7.76
CA PRO A 12 -6.30 -27.14 -8.39
C PRO A 12 -5.57 -26.32 -9.48
N CYS A 13 -6.25 -25.35 -10.10
CA CYS A 13 -5.64 -24.49 -11.13
C CYS A 13 -4.50 -23.59 -10.63
N LYS A 14 -4.41 -23.30 -9.32
CA LYS A 14 -3.35 -22.43 -8.78
C LYS A 14 -2.05 -23.18 -8.50
N MET A 15 -2.13 -24.51 -8.34
CA MET A 15 -0.94 -25.36 -8.14
C MET A 15 -0.19 -25.56 -9.45
N ASP A 16 -0.88 -25.72 -10.58
CA ASP A 16 -0.23 -25.90 -11.88
C ASP A 16 0.56 -24.66 -12.31
N LEU A 17 0.08 -23.46 -12.00
CA LEU A 17 0.78 -22.22 -12.35
C LEU A 17 2.04 -21.99 -11.50
N LEU A 18 2.05 -22.43 -10.24
CA LEU A 18 3.24 -22.40 -9.39
C LEU A 18 4.26 -23.48 -9.79
N ILE A 19 3.79 -24.66 -10.22
CA ILE A 19 4.64 -25.74 -10.72
C ILE A 19 5.23 -25.36 -12.09
N GLN A 20 4.47 -24.70 -12.96
CA GLN A 20 4.93 -24.28 -14.28
C GLN A 20 5.91 -23.09 -14.19
N ALA A 21 5.68 -22.12 -13.31
CA ALA A 21 6.65 -21.04 -13.05
C ALA A 21 7.95 -21.58 -12.42
N VAL A 22 7.87 -22.57 -11.52
CA VAL A 22 9.06 -23.25 -10.96
C VAL A 22 9.81 -24.04 -12.05
N ASN A 23 9.10 -24.74 -12.94
CA ASN A 23 9.73 -25.49 -14.03
C ASN A 23 10.32 -24.59 -15.12
N GLU A 24 9.72 -23.44 -15.44
CA GLU A 24 10.30 -22.50 -16.41
C GLU A 24 11.52 -21.76 -15.85
N THR A 25 11.55 -21.48 -14.54
CA THR A 25 12.74 -20.92 -13.88
C THR A 25 13.87 -21.96 -13.73
N ALA A 26 13.53 -23.25 -13.66
CA ALA A 26 14.49 -24.35 -13.63
C ALA A 26 14.99 -24.75 -15.04
N GLY A 27 14.20 -24.52 -16.09
CA GLY A 27 14.55 -24.86 -17.47
C GLY A 27 15.42 -23.82 -18.18
N ALA A 28 15.30 -22.53 -17.85
CA ALA A 28 15.99 -21.46 -18.58
C ALA A 28 17.41 -21.09 -18.06
N ASN A 29 17.88 -21.69 -16.96
CA ASN A 29 19.20 -21.37 -16.38
C ASN A 29 20.16 -22.57 -16.29
N SER A 30 19.84 -23.73 -16.89
CA SER A 30 20.72 -24.91 -16.79
C SER A 30 21.98 -24.81 -17.66
N SER A 31 21.95 -24.09 -18.79
CA SER A 31 23.09 -24.06 -19.72
C SER A 31 24.22 -23.10 -19.32
N ASN A 32 23.96 -22.15 -18.41
CA ASN A 32 24.98 -21.19 -17.94
C ASN A 32 25.57 -21.56 -16.57
N PHE A 33 24.97 -22.51 -15.85
CA PHE A 33 25.47 -22.96 -14.55
C PHE A 33 26.48 -24.11 -14.67
N GLU A 34 26.40 -24.93 -15.73
CA GLU A 34 27.38 -26.00 -15.99
C GLU A 34 28.79 -25.45 -16.28
N SER A 35 28.90 -24.24 -16.85
CA SER A 35 30.18 -23.59 -17.16
C SER A 35 30.99 -23.15 -15.92
N LEU A 36 30.33 -22.87 -14.78
CA LEU A 36 31.02 -22.53 -13.54
C LEU A 36 31.32 -23.76 -12.67
N ALA A 37 30.53 -24.83 -12.79
CA ALA A 37 30.67 -26.04 -12.00
C ALA A 37 31.90 -26.88 -12.35
N ASP A 38 32.35 -26.86 -13.62
CA ASP A 38 33.52 -27.62 -14.07
C ASP A 38 34.86 -27.02 -13.63
N SER A 39 34.88 -25.79 -13.12
CA SER A 39 36.10 -25.14 -12.63
C SER A 39 36.42 -25.44 -11.15
N ILE A 40 35.56 -26.17 -10.43
CA ILE A 40 35.71 -26.40 -8.98
C ILE A 40 35.56 -27.89 -8.60
N ALA A 41 36.44 -28.72 -9.17
CA ALA A 41 36.53 -30.16 -8.90
C ALA A 41 37.04 -30.52 -7.48
N TRP A 42 37.51 -29.54 -6.69
CA TRP A 42 38.13 -29.78 -5.37
C TRP A 42 37.16 -29.65 -4.18
N ILE A 43 35.95 -29.15 -4.39
CA ILE A 43 35.00 -28.93 -3.28
C ILE A 43 34.34 -30.27 -2.87
N PRO A 44 34.45 -30.68 -1.58
CA PRO A 44 33.82 -31.89 -1.06
C PRO A 44 32.29 -31.90 -1.23
N ASN A 45 31.70 -33.08 -1.48
CA ASN A 45 30.25 -33.23 -1.70
C ASN A 45 29.36 -32.67 -0.58
N TRP A 46 29.78 -32.76 0.69
CA TRP A 46 29.04 -32.19 1.81
C TRP A 46 28.97 -30.66 1.77
N LEU A 47 30.01 -30.00 1.27
CA LEU A 47 30.06 -28.55 1.09
C LEU A 47 29.14 -28.12 -0.06
N ARG A 48 29.04 -28.93 -1.12
CA ARG A 48 28.09 -28.71 -2.23
C ARG A 48 26.65 -28.77 -1.73
N ILE A 49 26.31 -29.80 -0.95
CA ILE A 49 24.97 -29.95 -0.34
C ILE A 49 24.67 -28.77 0.61
N ALA A 50 25.63 -28.37 1.44
CA ALA A 50 25.47 -27.23 2.34
C ALA A 50 25.23 -25.92 1.57
N VAL A 51 25.98 -25.66 0.49
CA VAL A 51 25.79 -24.49 -0.37
C VAL A 51 24.42 -24.50 -1.04
N THR A 52 23.95 -25.65 -1.55
CA THR A 52 22.61 -25.77 -2.16
C THR A 52 21.48 -25.56 -1.16
N VAL A 53 21.60 -26.06 0.07
CA VAL A 53 20.58 -25.85 1.12
C VAL A 53 20.55 -24.40 1.57
N LEU A 54 21.71 -23.78 1.77
CA LEU A 54 21.80 -22.37 2.14
C LEU A 54 21.32 -21.44 1.01
N SER A 55 21.67 -21.74 -0.25
CA SER A 55 21.23 -20.95 -1.40
C SER A 55 19.73 -21.11 -1.67
N GLY A 56 19.18 -22.32 -1.49
CA GLY A 56 17.73 -22.56 -1.57
C GLY A 56 16.95 -21.82 -0.47
N GLY A 57 17.49 -21.81 0.77
CA GLY A 57 16.92 -21.02 1.87
C GLY A 57 16.92 -19.52 1.58
N LEU A 58 18.03 -18.98 1.08
CA LEU A 58 18.14 -17.57 0.70
C LEU A 58 17.19 -17.22 -0.46
N ALA A 59 17.12 -18.06 -1.49
CA ALA A 59 16.26 -17.83 -2.64
C ALA A 59 14.77 -17.82 -2.26
N THR A 60 14.33 -18.78 -1.45
CA THR A 60 12.94 -18.82 -0.96
C THR A 60 12.60 -17.63 -0.07
N TYR A 61 13.55 -17.18 0.76
CA TYR A 61 13.41 -15.96 1.57
C TYR A 61 13.22 -14.71 0.69
N LEU A 62 14.08 -14.52 -0.32
CA LEU A 62 14.00 -13.38 -1.24
C LEU A 62 12.68 -13.37 -2.02
N VAL A 63 12.21 -14.53 -2.49
CA VAL A 63 10.92 -14.65 -3.19
C VAL A 63 9.75 -14.27 -2.26
N ARG A 64 9.75 -14.78 -1.01
CA ARG A 64 8.73 -14.42 -0.01
C ARG A 64 8.70 -12.92 0.25
N GLN A 65 9.87 -12.31 0.42
CA GLN A 65 10.00 -10.87 0.65
C GLN A 65 9.41 -10.04 -0.51
N GLN A 66 9.63 -10.46 -1.76
CA GLN A 66 9.03 -9.80 -2.93
C GLN A 66 7.50 -9.94 -2.97
N VAL A 67 6.97 -11.10 -2.59
CA VAL A 67 5.52 -11.34 -2.55
C VAL A 67 4.87 -10.49 -1.47
N GLU A 68 5.43 -10.47 -0.26
CA GLU A 68 4.94 -9.66 0.87
C GLU A 68 4.96 -8.17 0.52
N ARG A 69 6.06 -7.71 -0.06
CA ARG A 69 6.18 -6.34 -0.56
C ARG A 69 5.06 -5.99 -1.55
N LYS A 70 4.82 -6.83 -2.57
CA LYS A 70 3.76 -6.58 -3.56
C LYS A 70 2.37 -6.58 -2.94
N LYS A 71 2.12 -7.46 -1.96
CA LYS A 71 0.85 -7.51 -1.22
C LYS A 71 0.63 -6.23 -0.42
N LEU A 72 1.65 -5.78 0.31
CA LEU A 72 1.60 -4.54 1.07
C LEU A 72 1.34 -3.34 0.15
N LEU A 73 2.10 -3.22 -0.92
CA LEU A 73 1.94 -2.13 -1.90
C LEU A 73 0.53 -2.12 -2.50
N ARG A 74 -0.01 -3.29 -2.84
CA ARG A 74 -1.38 -3.41 -3.37
C ARG A 74 -2.44 -3.04 -2.35
N ALA A 75 -2.26 -3.44 -1.10
CA ALA A 75 -3.17 -3.10 -0.01
C ALA A 75 -3.18 -1.59 0.24
N LEU A 76 -2.00 -0.95 0.31
CA LEU A 76 -1.88 0.50 0.44
C LEU A 76 -2.49 1.23 -0.77
N LYS A 77 -2.22 0.76 -1.99
CA LYS A 77 -2.82 1.31 -3.23
C LYS A 77 -4.36 1.27 -3.16
N SER A 78 -4.92 0.17 -2.65
CA SER A 78 -6.37 0.01 -2.47
C SER A 78 -6.95 0.91 -1.39
N GLU A 79 -6.25 1.07 -0.26
CA GLU A 79 -6.67 1.96 0.82
C GLU A 79 -6.71 3.42 0.37
N ILE A 80 -5.62 3.91 -0.25
CA ILE A 80 -5.51 5.28 -0.74
C ILE A 80 -6.56 5.58 -1.82
N ARG A 81 -6.89 4.58 -2.66
CA ARG A 81 -7.98 4.72 -3.63
C ARG A 81 -9.32 4.96 -2.94
N GLY A 82 -9.58 4.30 -1.81
CA GLY A 82 -10.81 4.42 -1.03
C GLY A 82 -10.98 5.76 -0.29
N MET A 83 -9.96 6.62 -0.27
CA MET A 83 -9.97 7.91 0.43
C MET A 83 -10.76 9.02 -0.30
N SER A 84 -12.03 8.76 -0.61
CA SER A 84 -12.93 9.74 -1.24
C SER A 84 -13.22 10.97 -0.37
N GLY A 85 -12.98 10.87 0.95
CA GLY A 85 -13.14 11.99 1.88
C GLY A 85 -12.19 13.16 1.62
N ILE A 86 -11.01 12.91 1.05
CA ILE A 86 -10.03 13.96 0.73
C ILE A 86 -10.58 14.89 -0.36
N GLU A 87 -11.06 14.33 -1.47
CA GLU A 87 -11.68 15.10 -2.55
C GLU A 87 -12.93 15.84 -2.08
N THR A 88 -13.82 15.15 -1.36
CA THR A 88 -15.06 15.75 -0.85
C THR A 88 -14.76 16.98 -0.01
N CYS A 89 -13.75 16.92 0.85
CA CYS A 89 -13.42 18.04 1.70
C CYS A 89 -12.65 19.15 0.98
N LYS A 90 -11.79 18.79 0.03
CA LYS A 90 -11.18 19.77 -0.87
C LYS A 90 -12.28 20.60 -1.54
N ASP A 91 -13.31 19.93 -2.07
CA ASP A 91 -14.42 20.60 -2.74
C ASP A 91 -15.26 21.46 -1.78
N THR A 92 -15.52 20.99 -0.55
CA THR A 92 -16.25 21.80 0.44
C THR A 92 -15.44 23.01 0.93
N MET A 93 -14.13 22.87 1.09
CA MET A 93 -13.24 23.96 1.50
C MET A 93 -13.05 25.00 0.39
N ASN A 94 -12.90 24.55 -0.86
CA ASN A 94 -12.82 25.44 -2.01
C ASN A 94 -14.12 26.22 -2.24
N ALA A 95 -15.27 25.59 -1.99
CA ALA A 95 -16.56 26.27 -2.10
C ALA A 95 -16.76 27.36 -1.04
N ARG A 96 -16.16 27.19 0.15
CA ARG A 96 -16.27 28.15 1.26
C ARG A 96 -15.24 29.28 1.17
N GLY A 97 -14.04 28.99 0.69
CA GLY A 97 -12.88 29.87 0.80
C GLY A 97 -12.17 29.74 2.15
N LYS A 98 -11.04 30.43 2.28
CA LYS A 98 -10.14 30.33 3.43
C LYS A 98 -10.86 30.75 4.73
N PRO A 99 -10.79 29.94 5.82
CA PRO A 99 -11.37 30.33 7.10
C PRO A 99 -10.71 31.61 7.63
N SER A 100 -11.52 32.55 8.11
CA SER A 100 -11.08 33.79 8.75
C SER A 100 -11.37 33.73 10.25
N ALA A 101 -10.74 34.58 11.05
CA ALA A 101 -10.87 34.63 12.52
C ALA A 101 -12.30 34.93 13.05
N SER A 102 -13.31 35.00 12.16
CA SER A 102 -14.71 35.19 12.53
C SER A 102 -15.37 33.84 12.85
N THR A 103 -16.19 33.79 13.91
CA THR A 103 -16.83 32.54 14.38
C THR A 103 -17.79 31.93 13.35
N GLU A 104 -18.26 32.71 12.36
CA GLU A 104 -19.12 32.22 11.29
C GLU A 104 -18.35 31.43 10.21
N ASP A 105 -17.02 31.61 10.14
CA ASP A 105 -16.13 30.99 9.15
C ASP A 105 -15.52 29.66 9.64
N TYR A 106 -15.81 29.24 10.87
CA TYR A 106 -15.34 27.95 11.39
C TYR A 106 -15.99 26.74 10.71
N LEU A 107 -15.17 25.71 10.46
CA LEU A 107 -15.58 24.45 9.86
C LEU A 107 -16.75 23.82 10.63
N LYS A 108 -17.87 23.54 9.93
CA LYS A 108 -19.04 22.94 10.57
C LYS A 108 -18.98 21.41 10.45
N PRO A 109 -19.46 20.65 11.45
CA PRO A 109 -19.53 19.19 11.40
C PRO A 109 -20.20 18.62 10.14
N LYS A 110 -21.19 19.34 9.60
CA LYS A 110 -21.97 18.93 8.42
C LYS A 110 -21.21 19.09 7.10
N GLU A 111 -20.18 19.92 7.07
CA GLU A 111 -19.38 20.22 5.89
C GLU A 111 -18.15 19.30 5.78
N MET A 112 -17.86 18.57 6.86
CA MET A 112 -16.76 17.62 6.92
C MET A 112 -17.20 16.23 6.44
N PRO A 113 -16.36 15.53 5.66
CA PRO A 113 -16.63 14.15 5.28
C PRO A 113 -16.64 13.24 6.52
N PRO A 114 -17.27 12.05 6.46
CA PRO A 114 -17.14 11.07 7.52
C PRO A 114 -15.68 10.63 7.71
N THR A 115 -15.21 10.49 8.94
CA THR A 115 -13.84 10.02 9.24
C THR A 115 -13.51 8.68 8.58
N GLU A 116 -14.51 7.80 8.45
CA GLU A 116 -14.41 6.49 7.77
C GLU A 116 -14.16 6.58 6.26
N SER A 117 -14.43 7.72 5.64
CA SER A 117 -14.12 7.95 4.22
C SER A 117 -12.63 8.23 3.96
N ILE A 118 -11.83 8.24 5.02
CA ILE A 118 -10.37 8.35 5.00
C ILE A 118 -9.78 7.14 5.77
N PRO A 119 -9.79 5.94 5.15
CA PRO A 119 -9.25 4.74 5.78
C PRO A 119 -7.72 4.84 5.93
N THR A 120 -7.21 4.46 7.10
CA THR A 120 -5.76 4.43 7.44
C THR A 120 -5.32 3.09 8.03
N LEU A 121 -6.22 2.10 7.99
CA LEU A 121 -6.09 0.84 8.70
C LEU A 121 -4.96 -0.03 8.15
N VAL A 122 -4.79 -0.09 6.83
CA VAL A 122 -3.73 -0.87 6.18
C VAL A 122 -2.38 -0.28 6.55
N PHE A 123 -2.24 1.05 6.51
CA PHE A 123 -1.02 1.71 6.95
C PHE A 123 -0.72 1.43 8.42
N GLU A 124 -1.67 1.71 9.32
CA GLU A 124 -1.50 1.54 10.77
C GLU A 124 -1.20 0.09 11.17
N SER A 125 -1.87 -0.88 10.56
CA SER A 125 -1.68 -2.31 10.85
C SER A 125 -0.40 -2.90 10.26
N ASN A 126 0.30 -2.17 9.37
CA ASN A 126 1.49 -2.66 8.69
C ASN A 126 2.71 -1.75 8.87
N VAL A 127 2.72 -0.85 9.87
CA VAL A 127 3.84 0.08 10.13
C VAL A 127 5.18 -0.67 10.21
N ASP A 128 5.23 -1.81 10.89
CA ASP A 128 6.42 -2.64 11.03
C ASP A 128 6.92 -3.23 9.69
N ASN A 129 6.01 -3.42 8.74
CA ASN A 129 6.29 -4.01 7.43
C ASN A 129 6.55 -2.96 6.34
N ILE A 130 6.39 -1.65 6.63
CA ILE A 130 6.67 -0.57 5.67
C ILE A 130 8.12 -0.62 5.19
N GLY A 131 9.05 -1.08 6.04
CA GLY A 131 10.47 -1.27 5.69
C GLY A 131 10.73 -2.24 4.53
N LEU A 132 9.73 -3.03 4.11
CA LEU A 132 9.83 -3.92 2.93
C LEU A 132 9.72 -3.18 1.59
N LEU A 133 9.22 -1.93 1.59
CA LEU A 133 9.06 -1.13 0.37
C LEU A 133 10.40 -0.54 -0.11
N LYS A 134 10.43 -0.01 -1.34
CA LYS A 134 11.65 0.72 -1.81
C LYS A 134 11.83 1.97 -0.94
N PRO A 135 13.07 2.40 -0.65
CA PRO A 135 13.33 3.62 0.11
C PRO A 135 12.56 4.86 -0.38
N ASN A 136 12.50 5.06 -1.70
CA ASN A 136 11.75 6.17 -2.30
C ASN A 136 10.23 6.06 -2.08
N ASP A 137 9.69 4.85 -2.10
CA ASP A 137 8.25 4.61 -1.88
C ASP A 137 7.92 4.83 -0.40
N ILE A 138 8.81 4.43 0.52
CA ILE A 138 8.64 4.61 1.97
C ILE A 138 8.47 6.09 2.31
N GLN A 139 9.38 6.94 1.86
CA GLN A 139 9.32 8.37 2.18
C GLN A 139 8.02 9.01 1.68
N LYS A 140 7.61 8.69 0.44
CA LYS A 140 6.36 9.19 -0.14
C LYS A 140 5.13 8.71 0.63
N ILE A 141 5.05 7.42 0.90
CA ILE A 141 3.90 6.81 1.58
C ILE A 141 3.80 7.30 3.01
N VAL A 142 4.91 7.27 3.77
CA VAL A 142 4.91 7.75 5.16
C VAL A 142 4.60 9.24 5.22
N GLY A 143 5.18 10.06 4.34
CA GLY A 143 4.86 11.49 4.26
C GLY A 143 3.39 11.74 3.99
N PHE A 144 2.83 11.06 2.99
CA PHE A 144 1.39 11.14 2.67
C PHE A 144 0.52 10.73 3.85
N TYR A 145 0.75 9.56 4.44
CA TYR A 145 -0.06 9.09 5.58
C TYR A 145 0.09 9.95 6.83
N THR A 146 1.23 10.62 7.03
CA THR A 146 1.41 11.56 8.13
C THR A 146 0.46 12.75 7.99
N LYS A 147 0.37 13.34 6.79
CA LYS A 147 -0.60 14.40 6.48
C LYS A 147 -2.04 13.90 6.62
N VAL A 148 -2.34 12.71 6.07
CA VAL A 148 -3.69 12.09 6.17
C VAL A 148 -4.11 11.88 7.62
N LEU A 149 -3.22 11.41 8.49
CA LEU A 149 -3.54 11.19 9.91
C LEU A 149 -3.80 12.51 10.65
N ASN A 150 -3.00 13.55 10.40
CA ASN A 150 -3.23 14.88 10.96
C ASN A 150 -4.62 15.39 10.54
N TYR A 151 -4.88 15.38 9.24
CA TYR A 151 -6.14 15.81 8.65
C TYR A 151 -7.34 15.02 9.19
N LYS A 152 -7.22 13.70 9.30
CA LYS A 152 -8.25 12.82 9.89
C LYS A 152 -8.53 13.19 11.36
N GLY A 153 -7.51 13.58 12.11
CA GLY A 153 -7.62 14.12 13.46
C GLY A 153 -8.44 15.41 13.50
N ILE A 154 -8.11 16.38 12.64
CA ILE A 154 -8.83 17.66 12.53
C ILE A 154 -10.30 17.42 12.18
N ILE A 155 -10.60 16.60 11.16
CA ILE A 155 -11.98 16.23 10.80
C ILE A 155 -12.72 15.62 11.98
N SER A 156 -12.09 14.68 12.69
CA SER A 156 -12.70 14.00 13.82
C SER A 156 -13.08 14.98 14.93
N SER A 157 -12.19 15.94 15.23
CA SER A 157 -12.44 17.01 16.19
C SER A 157 -13.58 17.93 15.74
N VAL A 158 -13.61 18.34 14.45
CA VAL A 158 -14.68 19.20 13.93
C VAL A 158 -16.02 18.48 14.05
N ARG A 159 -16.07 17.20 13.65
CA ARG A 159 -17.29 16.39 13.69
C ARG A 159 -17.80 16.15 15.10
N SER A 160 -16.91 16.07 16.07
CA SER A 160 -17.25 15.92 17.50
C SER A 160 -17.77 17.21 18.13
N GLY A 161 -17.66 18.34 17.42
CA GLY A 161 -18.05 19.66 17.90
C GLY A 161 -17.00 20.29 18.81
N ASP A 162 -15.76 19.79 18.78
CA ASP A 162 -14.66 20.34 19.54
C ASP A 162 -14.18 21.66 18.92
N SER A 163 -13.76 22.58 19.78
CA SER A 163 -13.17 23.85 19.34
C SER A 163 -11.75 23.59 18.82
N ILE A 164 -11.58 23.64 17.51
CA ILE A 164 -10.27 23.50 16.88
C ILE A 164 -9.58 24.87 16.79
N PRO A 165 -8.28 24.98 17.12
CA PRO A 165 -7.48 26.16 16.86
C PRO A 165 -7.64 26.67 15.41
N GLU A 166 -7.62 27.99 15.23
CA GLU A 166 -7.63 28.60 13.89
C GLU A 166 -6.43 28.17 13.04
N VAL A 167 -5.30 27.91 13.69
CA VAL A 167 -4.06 27.44 13.05
C VAL A 167 -4.32 26.12 12.31
N ASP A 168 -4.88 25.12 12.98
CA ASP A 168 -5.13 23.80 12.38
C ASP A 168 -6.17 23.87 11.24
N GLN A 169 -7.14 24.79 11.34
CA GLN A 169 -8.13 25.01 10.28
C GLN A 169 -7.52 25.67 9.03
N ASN A 170 -6.60 26.61 9.23
CA ASN A 170 -5.84 27.24 8.15
C ASN A 170 -4.85 26.27 7.51
N GLU A 171 -4.11 25.51 8.33
CA GLU A 171 -3.19 24.46 7.87
C GLU A 171 -3.93 23.45 7.02
N LEU A 172 -5.10 23.01 7.49
CA LEU A 172 -5.94 22.12 6.73
C LEU A 172 -6.36 22.72 5.37
N TRP A 173 -6.83 23.97 5.36
CA TRP A 173 -7.21 24.62 4.11
C TRP A 173 -6.02 24.78 3.13
N ASP A 174 -4.85 25.14 3.65
CA ASP A 174 -3.63 25.33 2.84
C ASP A 174 -3.08 23.98 2.30
N GLU A 175 -3.24 22.88 3.03
CA GLU A 175 -2.65 21.58 2.67
C GLU A 175 -3.62 20.59 1.97
N ILE A 176 -4.94 20.80 2.01
CA ILE A 176 -5.90 19.83 1.47
C ILE A 176 -5.80 19.66 -0.05
N GLU A 177 -5.44 20.73 -0.76
CA GLU A 177 -5.24 20.71 -2.21
C GLU A 177 -3.98 19.90 -2.55
N ASP A 178 -2.86 20.22 -1.92
CA ASP A 178 -1.60 19.48 -2.03
C ASP A 178 -1.79 18.00 -1.66
N LEU A 179 -2.60 17.70 -0.65
CA LEU A 179 -2.87 16.31 -0.24
C LEU A 179 -3.65 15.53 -1.31
N ALA A 180 -4.61 16.18 -1.97
CA ALA A 180 -5.35 15.57 -3.07
C ALA A 180 -4.44 15.31 -4.28
N ASP A 181 -3.52 16.23 -4.57
CA ASP A 181 -2.55 16.09 -5.66
C ASP A 181 -1.46 15.06 -5.33
N ASP A 182 -0.98 15.02 -4.08
CA ASP A 182 -0.09 13.98 -3.57
C ASP A 182 -0.74 12.60 -3.73
N ARG A 183 -2.04 12.46 -3.41
CA ARG A 183 -2.81 11.22 -3.64
C ARG A 183 -2.78 10.81 -5.11
N ASN A 184 -3.02 11.75 -6.03
CA ASN A 184 -3.06 11.48 -7.47
C ASN A 184 -1.68 11.18 -8.07
N SER A 185 -0.60 11.70 -7.49
CA SER A 185 0.77 11.56 -8.00
C SER A 185 1.60 10.47 -7.30
N LEU A 186 1.10 9.90 -6.19
CA LEU A 186 1.86 9.02 -5.29
C LEU A 186 2.53 7.82 -6.00
N PHE A 187 1.83 7.20 -6.95
CA PHE A 187 2.32 6.05 -7.72
C PHE A 187 2.55 6.35 -9.21
N GLY A 188 2.63 7.63 -9.58
CA GLY A 188 2.74 8.09 -10.98
C GLY A 188 1.44 8.68 -11.51
N GLU A 189 1.51 9.43 -12.62
CA GLU A 189 0.36 10.14 -13.19
C GLU A 189 -0.76 9.16 -13.60
N GLY A 190 -2.01 9.46 -13.21
CA GLY A 190 -3.19 8.69 -13.63
C GLY A 190 -3.36 7.32 -12.97
N TRP A 191 -2.58 6.96 -11.94
CA TRP A 191 -2.62 5.61 -11.34
C TRP A 191 -3.99 5.22 -10.75
N LEU A 192 -4.80 6.22 -10.38
CA LEU A 192 -6.16 6.05 -9.88
C LEU A 192 -7.19 5.75 -10.99
N ASP A 193 -6.90 6.14 -12.23
CA ASP A 193 -7.78 5.99 -13.39
C ASP A 193 -7.63 4.63 -14.09
N GLU A 194 -6.48 3.97 -13.93
CA GLU A 194 -6.08 2.72 -14.60
C GLU A 194 -6.94 1.46 -14.30
N CYS A 195 -8.08 1.53 -13.62
CA CYS A 195 -9.01 0.37 -13.52
C CYS A 195 -10.42 0.60 -14.06
N SER A 196 -10.78 1.78 -14.56
CA SER A 196 -12.10 1.98 -15.16
C SER A 196 -12.20 1.42 -16.60
N THR A 197 -11.08 1.05 -17.22
CA THR A 197 -10.98 0.63 -18.62
C THR A 197 -10.98 -0.89 -18.87
N GLU A 198 -11.08 -1.74 -17.83
CA GLU A 198 -11.02 -3.20 -18.00
C GLU A 198 -12.40 -3.91 -18.02
N ASN A 199 -13.52 -3.15 -18.03
CA ASN A 199 -14.88 -3.70 -18.04
C ASN A 199 -15.68 -3.42 -19.33
N SER A 200 -15.04 -3.06 -20.45
CA SER A 200 -15.72 -2.79 -21.72
C SER A 200 -15.31 -3.72 -22.87
N ARG A 201 -14.97 -4.98 -22.56
CA ARG A 201 -14.85 -6.06 -23.56
C ARG A 201 -15.88 -7.15 -23.24
N ASP A 202 -17.13 -6.86 -23.59
CA ASP A 202 -18.14 -7.87 -23.93
C ASP A 202 -18.25 -7.95 -25.46
#